data_AF-A0A938NHX3-F1
#
_entry.id   AF-A0A938NHX3-F1
#
_cell.length_a   1.000
_cell.length_b   1.000
_cell.length_c   1.000
_cell.angle_alpha   90.00
_cell.angle_beta   90.00
_cell.angle_gamma   90.00
#
_symmetry.space_group_name_H-M   'P 1'
#
loop_
_entity.id
_entity.type
_entity.pdbx_description
1 polymer ?
#
loop_
_entity_poly.entity_id
_entity_poly.type
_entity_poly.pdbx_seq_one_letter_code
_entity_poly.pdbx_strand_id
1 'polypeptide(L)'
;MRNFVRAALVSTVCGLACGIFWLAGEGWAQEAPVQDDAARAARIREIQAQAAQLRSELEALNRTRATRKPPAVKKSAAAKTPPEGVSRSTVTREEFTEQPTRHMRESLESLPGMTVRQGDGPRDFNISIRGSGSGGGR
;
A
#
# COMPACT_ATOMS: atom_id res chain seq x y z
N MET A 1 -44.61 -23.58 -50.55
CA MET A 1 -44.23 -22.14 -50.66
C MET A 1 -43.96 -21.44 -49.31
N ARG A 2 -43.75 -22.16 -48.19
CA ARG A 2 -43.48 -21.56 -46.86
C ARG A 2 -42.01 -21.58 -46.42
N ASN A 3 -41.15 -22.28 -47.17
CA ASN A 3 -39.74 -22.49 -46.79
C ASN A 3 -38.79 -21.49 -47.46
N PHE A 4 -39.20 -20.86 -48.57
CA PHE A 4 -38.40 -19.86 -49.29
C PHE A 4 -38.37 -18.51 -48.56
N VAL A 5 -39.48 -18.13 -47.91
CA VAL A 5 -39.59 -16.86 -47.16
C VAL A 5 -38.75 -16.89 -45.87
N ARG A 6 -38.58 -18.07 -45.26
CA ARG A 6 -37.73 -18.25 -44.05
C ARG A 6 -36.24 -18.15 -44.36
N ALA A 7 -35.81 -18.61 -45.54
CA ALA A 7 -34.41 -18.51 -45.96
C ALA A 7 -33.98 -17.07 -46.28
N ALA A 8 -34.87 -16.28 -46.91
CA ALA A 8 -34.60 -14.88 -47.22
C ALA A 8 -34.51 -14.00 -45.95
N LEU A 9 -35.33 -14.27 -44.93
CA LEU A 9 -35.35 -13.47 -43.70
C LEU A 9 -34.11 -13.71 -42.81
N VAL A 10 -33.55 -14.92 -42.81
CA VAL A 10 -32.34 -15.27 -42.04
C VAL A 10 -31.08 -14.64 -42.67
N SER A 11 -31.03 -14.51 -44.00
CA SER A 11 -29.90 -13.86 -44.69
C SER A 11 -29.84 -12.35 -44.44
N THR A 12 -31.00 -11.68 -44.35
CA THR A 12 -31.05 -10.22 -44.14
C THR A 12 -30.70 -9.82 -42.71
N VAL A 13 -31.04 -10.65 -41.71
CA VAL A 13 -30.67 -10.40 -40.30
C VAL A 13 -29.18 -10.65 -40.06
N CYS A 14 -28.56 -11.61 -40.75
CA CYS A 14 -27.12 -11.85 -40.66
C CYS A 14 -26.28 -10.75 -41.35
N GLY A 15 -26.78 -10.21 -42.48
CA GLY A 15 -26.15 -9.08 -43.18
C GLY A 15 -26.20 -7.77 -42.36
N LEU A 16 -27.28 -7.53 -41.64
CA LEU A 16 -27.42 -6.35 -40.76
C LEU A 16 -26.59 -6.48 -39.46
N ALA A 17 -26.47 -7.70 -38.91
CA ALA A 17 -25.59 -7.95 -37.77
C ALA A 17 -24.10 -7.81 -38.12
N CYS A 18 -23.67 -8.26 -39.31
CA CYS A 18 -22.30 -8.04 -39.79
C CYS A 18 -22.04 -6.58 -40.18
N GLY A 19 -23.02 -5.88 -40.75
CA GLY A 19 -22.90 -4.46 -41.08
C GLY A 19 -22.75 -3.58 -39.85
N ILE A 20 -23.47 -3.88 -38.75
CA ILE A 20 -23.32 -3.17 -37.47
C ILE A 20 -22.00 -3.55 -36.79
N PHE A 21 -21.50 -4.79 -36.95
CA PHE A 21 -20.18 -5.17 -36.43
C PHE A 21 -19.01 -4.55 -37.22
N TRP A 22 -19.20 -4.24 -38.51
CA TRP A 22 -18.22 -3.52 -39.33
C TRP A 22 -18.30 -1.99 -39.18
N LEU A 23 -19.48 -1.44 -38.86
CA LEU A 23 -19.64 -0.03 -38.46
C LEU A 23 -19.38 0.25 -36.97
N ALA A 24 -19.27 -0.80 -36.13
CA ALA A 24 -18.91 -0.69 -34.72
C ALA A 24 -17.56 -1.35 -34.38
N GLY A 25 -16.75 -1.63 -35.39
CA GLY A 25 -15.38 -2.18 -35.25
C GLY A 25 -14.34 -1.17 -34.76
N GLU A 26 -14.69 0.11 -34.62
CA GLU A 26 -13.78 1.17 -34.15
C GLU A 26 -14.06 1.56 -32.68
N GLY A 27 -14.72 0.67 -31.93
CA GLY A 27 -15.16 0.94 -30.57
C GLY A 27 -14.11 0.76 -29.46
N TRP A 28 -12.82 0.54 -29.72
CA TRP A 28 -11.79 0.46 -28.66
C TRP A 28 -10.40 0.89 -29.16
N ALA A 29 -10.33 1.93 -29.97
CA ALA A 29 -9.10 2.70 -30.15
C ALA A 29 -9.35 4.11 -29.62
N GLN A 30 -9.60 4.21 -28.32
CA GLN A 30 -9.38 5.47 -27.63
C GLN A 30 -7.86 5.61 -27.50
N GLU A 31 -7.21 6.02 -28.60
CA GLU A 31 -5.90 6.63 -28.52
C GLU A 31 -6.12 7.91 -27.70
N ALA A 32 -5.96 7.81 -26.39
CA ALA A 32 -5.84 8.98 -25.53
C ALA A 32 -4.84 9.91 -26.22
N PRO A 33 -5.11 11.22 -26.31
CA PRO A 33 -4.21 12.11 -27.02
C PRO A 33 -2.79 11.89 -26.48
N VAL A 34 -1.86 11.63 -27.39
CA VAL A 34 -0.41 11.55 -27.16
C VAL A 34 0.06 12.96 -26.77
N GLN A 35 -0.43 13.44 -25.64
CA GLN A 35 -0.15 14.74 -25.07
C GLN A 35 1.03 14.54 -24.13
N ASP A 36 2.18 14.74 -24.77
CA ASP A 36 3.47 15.06 -24.19
C ASP A 36 4.41 13.90 -23.83
N ASP A 37 4.67 13.00 -24.78
CA ASP A 37 5.86 12.12 -24.73
C ASP A 37 7.15 12.91 -24.47
N ALA A 38 7.23 14.14 -25.00
CA ALA A 38 8.31 15.08 -24.71
C ALA A 38 8.33 15.53 -23.24
N ALA A 39 7.19 15.81 -22.61
CA ALA A 39 7.14 16.18 -21.18
C ALA A 39 7.42 14.97 -20.28
N ARG A 40 6.98 13.77 -20.65
CA ARG A 40 7.34 12.52 -19.95
C ARG A 40 8.84 12.26 -20.05
N ALA A 41 9.44 12.41 -21.23
CA ALA A 41 10.87 12.28 -21.42
C ALA A 41 11.65 13.34 -20.62
N ALA A 42 11.17 14.59 -20.56
CA ALA A 42 11.76 15.64 -19.73
C ALA A 42 11.68 15.29 -18.24
N ARG A 43 10.54 14.80 -17.77
CA ARG A 43 10.34 14.37 -16.39
C ARG A 43 11.22 13.17 -16.01
N ILE A 44 11.40 12.22 -16.92
CA ILE A 44 12.30 11.08 -16.71
C ILE A 44 13.75 11.56 -16.56
N ARG A 45 14.20 12.51 -17.38
CA ARG A 45 15.55 13.09 -17.27
C ARG A 45 15.73 13.84 -15.95
N GLU A 46 14.71 14.58 -15.52
CA GLU A 46 14.72 15.28 -14.22
C GLU A 46 14.82 14.28 -13.06
N ILE A 47 14.02 13.22 -13.06
CA ILE A 47 14.06 12.16 -12.04
C ILE A 47 15.43 11.47 -12.03
N GLN A 48 16.01 11.20 -13.20
CA GLN A 48 17.35 10.60 -13.30
C GLN A 48 18.43 11.54 -12.74
N ALA A 49 18.32 12.85 -12.99
CA ALA A 49 19.23 13.83 -12.42
C ALA A 49 19.10 13.90 -10.88
N GLN A 50 17.88 13.90 -10.35
CA GLN A 50 17.62 13.86 -8.91
C GLN A 50 18.18 12.57 -8.28
N ALA A 51 18.00 11.42 -8.93
CA ALA A 51 18.53 10.15 -8.45
C ALA A 51 20.07 10.15 -8.40
N ALA A 52 20.74 10.76 -9.37
CA ALA A 52 22.19 10.90 -9.37
C ALA A 52 22.68 11.81 -8.22
N GLN A 53 21.99 12.92 -7.97
CA GLN A 53 22.30 13.84 -6.85
C GLN A 53 22.18 13.12 -5.50
N LEU A 54 21.06 12.45 -5.25
CA LEU A 54 20.83 11.71 -3.99
C LEU A 54 21.86 10.61 -3.75
N ARG A 55 22.30 9.91 -4.80
CA ARG A 55 23.35 8.90 -4.67
C ARG A 55 24.67 9.52 -4.23
N SER A 56 25.06 10.66 -4.81
CA SER A 56 26.29 11.35 -4.42
C SER A 56 26.24 11.89 -2.98
N GLU A 57 25.07 12.37 -2.55
CA GLU A 57 24.84 12.83 -1.17
C GLU A 57 24.95 11.67 -0.18
N LEU A 58 24.36 10.51 -0.50
CA LEU A 58 24.48 9.29 0.29
C LEU A 58 25.94 8.83 0.40
N GLU A 59 26.71 8.91 -0.67
CA GLU A 59 28.15 8.59 -0.64
C GLU A 59 28.94 9.56 0.25
N ALA A 60 28.66 10.86 0.17
CA ALA A 60 29.28 11.86 1.03
C ALA A 60 28.95 11.62 2.51
N LEU A 61 27.68 11.30 2.82
CA LEU A 61 27.24 10.92 4.16
C LEU A 61 27.88 9.61 4.64
N ASN A 62 28.01 8.61 3.77
CA ASN A 62 28.69 7.37 4.13
C ASN A 62 30.19 7.59 4.37
N ARG A 63 30.85 8.47 3.61
CA ARG A 63 32.24 8.87 3.86
C ARG A 63 32.39 9.56 5.22
N THR A 64 31.53 10.53 5.53
CA THR A 64 31.56 11.21 6.84
C THR A 64 31.21 10.27 8.00
N ARG A 65 30.33 9.29 7.77
CA ARG A 65 30.01 8.24 8.74
C ARG A 65 31.17 7.27 8.93
N ALA A 66 31.93 6.95 7.89
CA ALA A 66 33.10 6.07 7.96
C ALA A 66 34.27 6.70 8.73
N THR A 67 34.49 8.01 8.60
CA THR A 67 35.53 8.74 9.37
C THR A 67 35.13 9.01 10.80
N ARG A 68 33.83 9.13 11.08
CA ARG A 68 33.29 9.10 12.44
C ARG A 68 33.45 7.69 12.99
N LYS A 69 34.56 7.44 13.70
CA LYS A 69 34.66 6.30 14.63
C LYS A 69 33.36 6.29 15.43
N PRO A 70 32.53 5.23 15.34
CA PRO A 70 31.30 5.20 16.09
C PRO A 70 31.67 5.48 17.55
N PRO A 71 30.96 6.37 18.27
CA PRO A 71 31.09 6.38 19.72
C PRO A 71 30.93 4.92 20.13
N ALA A 72 31.76 4.45 21.05
CA ALA A 72 31.65 3.10 21.58
C ALA A 72 30.26 2.95 22.22
N VAL A 73 29.23 2.72 21.40
CA VAL A 73 28.04 2.02 21.78
C VAL A 73 28.62 0.68 22.15
N LYS A 74 28.81 0.49 23.46
CA LYS A 74 29.01 -0.81 24.05
C LYS A 74 28.04 -1.71 23.29
N LYS A 75 28.55 -2.60 22.43
CA LYS A 75 27.74 -3.70 21.90
C LYS A 75 27.40 -4.52 23.14
N SER A 76 26.36 -4.10 23.87
CA SER A 76 25.65 -4.99 24.77
C SER A 76 24.89 -5.95 23.87
N ALA A 77 25.65 -6.85 23.26
CA ALA A 77 25.20 -8.18 22.87
C ALA A 77 25.03 -9.06 24.13
N ALA A 78 25.23 -8.51 25.33
CA ALA A 78 24.39 -8.90 26.45
C ALA A 78 22.96 -8.54 26.06
N ALA A 79 22.13 -9.55 25.79
CA ALA A 79 20.68 -9.40 25.80
C ALA A 79 20.35 -8.40 26.91
N LYS A 80 19.70 -7.29 26.55
CA LYS A 80 19.19 -6.36 27.55
C LYS A 80 18.15 -7.15 28.31
N THR A 81 18.57 -7.90 29.33
CA THR A 81 17.68 -8.61 30.22
C THR A 81 16.72 -7.55 30.70
N PRO A 82 15.42 -7.66 30.36
CA PRO A 82 14.47 -6.67 30.80
C PRO A 82 14.56 -6.59 32.33
N PRO A 83 14.38 -5.40 32.92
CA PRO A 83 14.38 -5.27 34.37
C PRO A 83 13.43 -6.32 34.96
N GLU A 84 13.94 -7.09 35.93
CA GLU A 84 13.16 -8.09 36.63
C GLU A 84 11.98 -7.41 37.34
N GLY A 85 10.81 -8.06 37.31
CA GLY A 85 9.58 -7.52 37.93
C GLY A 85 8.68 -6.67 37.02
N VAL A 86 9.04 -6.45 35.75
CA VAL A 86 8.13 -5.76 34.79
C VAL A 86 7.25 -6.77 34.05
N SER A 87 5.93 -6.61 34.16
CA SER A 87 5.00 -7.37 33.34
C SER A 87 5.07 -6.93 31.88
N ARG A 88 5.31 -7.88 30.96
CA ARG A 88 5.35 -7.64 29.52
C ARG A 88 4.48 -8.65 28.80
N SER A 89 3.70 -8.17 27.83
CA SER A 89 3.06 -8.99 26.81
C SER A 89 3.77 -8.78 25.48
N THR A 90 3.88 -9.83 24.67
CA THR A 90 4.47 -9.76 23.32
C THR A 90 3.74 -10.77 22.46
N VAL A 91 3.33 -10.34 21.29
CA VAL A 91 2.66 -11.15 20.27
C VAL A 91 3.69 -11.38 19.17
N THR A 92 3.95 -12.64 18.83
CA THR A 92 4.99 -12.97 17.84
C THR A 92 4.44 -12.81 16.41
N ARG A 93 5.33 -12.77 15.41
CA ARG A 93 4.89 -12.51 14.02
C ARG A 93 4.04 -13.66 13.46
N GLU A 94 4.27 -14.86 13.96
CA GLU A 94 3.61 -16.09 13.54
C GLU A 94 2.10 -16.03 13.84
N GLU A 95 1.70 -15.38 14.92
CA GLU A 95 0.28 -15.16 15.30
C GLU A 95 -0.48 -14.29 14.30
N PHE A 96 0.21 -13.52 13.45
CA PHE A 96 -0.40 -12.69 12.40
C PHE A 96 -0.42 -13.37 11.02
N THR A 97 0.09 -14.60 10.91
CA THR A 97 0.20 -15.30 9.61
C THR A 97 -1.17 -15.58 9.00
N GLU A 98 -2.16 -15.91 9.83
CA GLU A 98 -3.51 -16.24 9.39
C GLU A 98 -4.38 -14.99 9.14
N GLN A 99 -3.96 -13.82 9.65
CA GLN A 99 -4.69 -12.55 9.54
C GLN A 99 -3.72 -11.40 9.22
N PRO A 100 -3.23 -11.32 7.97
CA PRO A 100 -2.22 -10.34 7.57
C PRO A 100 -2.74 -8.90 7.55
N THR A 101 -4.05 -8.68 7.48
CA THR A 101 -4.69 -7.35 7.45
C THR A 101 -5.25 -6.95 8.82
N ARG A 102 -4.54 -7.29 9.90
CA ARG A 102 -4.98 -6.94 11.25
C ARG A 102 -4.88 -5.43 11.48
N HIS A 103 -5.95 -4.85 12.02
CA HIS A 103 -5.92 -3.43 12.40
C HIS A 103 -5.17 -3.24 13.72
N MET A 104 -4.61 -2.04 13.93
CA MET A 104 -3.88 -1.70 15.16
C MET A 104 -4.74 -1.93 16.42
N ARG A 105 -6.02 -1.56 16.36
CA ARG A 105 -6.98 -1.72 17.45
C ARG A 105 -7.12 -3.19 17.87
N GLU A 106 -7.38 -4.08 16.92
CA GLU A 106 -7.50 -5.52 17.15
C GLU A 106 -6.21 -6.09 17.74
N SER A 107 -5.05 -5.57 17.31
CA SER A 107 -3.74 -5.94 17.83
C SER A 107 -3.60 -5.63 19.32
N LEU A 108 -4.01 -4.43 19.72
CA LEU A 108 -3.93 -4.00 21.11
C LEU A 108 -5.00 -4.65 22.01
N GLU A 109 -6.20 -4.89 21.49
CA GLU A 109 -7.28 -5.56 22.24
C GLU A 109 -6.97 -7.02 22.59
N SER A 110 -6.07 -7.68 21.85
CA SER A 110 -5.62 -9.03 22.22
C SER A 110 -4.64 -9.08 23.39
N LEU A 111 -4.07 -7.93 23.79
CA LEU A 111 -3.10 -7.90 24.88
C LEU A 111 -3.82 -7.86 26.23
N PRO A 112 -3.37 -8.67 27.22
CA PRO A 112 -4.01 -8.71 28.52
C PRO A 112 -3.90 -7.36 29.25
N GLY A 113 -5.02 -6.87 29.76
CA GLY A 113 -5.08 -5.62 30.52
C GLY A 113 -4.97 -4.35 29.67
N MET A 114 -5.06 -4.46 28.34
CA MET A 114 -5.23 -3.33 27.42
C MET A 114 -6.71 -3.12 27.10
N THR A 115 -7.15 -1.87 27.03
CA THR A 115 -8.42 -1.53 26.39
C THR A 115 -8.23 -0.38 25.42
N VAL A 116 -8.89 -0.46 24.27
CA VAL A 116 -8.88 0.58 23.24
C VAL A 116 -10.31 1.08 23.04
N ARG A 117 -10.49 2.41 23.14
CA ARG A 117 -11.75 3.10 22.86
C ARG A 117 -11.55 4.03 21.67
N GLN A 118 -12.56 4.16 20.83
CA GLN A 118 -12.53 5.18 19.77
C GLN A 118 -12.69 6.56 20.39
N GLY A 119 -11.84 7.50 19.98
CA GLY A 119 -11.88 8.91 20.40
C GLY A 119 -12.78 9.75 19.48
N ASP A 120 -12.55 11.07 19.49
CA ASP A 120 -13.40 12.05 18.81
C ASP A 120 -13.28 12.03 17.26
N GLY A 121 -12.21 11.43 16.73
CA GLY A 121 -11.97 11.31 15.29
C GLY A 121 -11.86 9.86 14.80
N PRO A 122 -12.00 9.62 13.47
CA PRO A 122 -11.93 8.28 12.87
C PRO A 122 -10.55 7.62 12.98
N ARG A 123 -9.51 8.38 13.33
CA ARG A 123 -8.15 7.88 13.59
C ARG A 123 -7.72 8.01 15.06
N ASP A 124 -8.58 8.58 15.89
CA ASP A 124 -8.25 8.83 17.29
C ASP A 124 -8.68 7.64 18.13
N PHE A 125 -7.74 7.13 18.93
CA PHE A 125 -7.97 6.01 19.82
C PHE A 125 -7.41 6.33 21.20
N ASN A 126 -8.24 6.11 22.21
CA ASN A 126 -7.83 6.16 23.61
C ASN A 126 -7.38 4.78 24.05
N ILE A 127 -6.13 4.67 24.46
CA ILE A 127 -5.52 3.42 24.92
C ILE A 127 -5.40 3.50 26.43
N SER A 128 -5.83 2.45 27.13
CA SER A 128 -5.58 2.31 28.57
C SER A 128 -4.93 0.96 28.89
N ILE A 129 -4.01 1.01 29.85
CA ILE A 129 -3.24 -0.10 30.38
C ILE A 129 -3.60 -0.23 31.85
N ARG A 130 -4.27 -1.33 32.22
CA ARG A 130 -4.71 -1.60 33.60
C ARG A 130 -5.47 -0.41 34.23
N GLY A 131 -6.33 0.23 33.44
CA GLY A 131 -7.13 1.38 33.87
C GLY A 131 -6.40 2.73 33.87
N SER A 132 -5.12 2.78 33.48
CA SER A 132 -4.35 4.03 33.30
C SER A 132 -4.18 4.34 31.81
N GLY A 133 -4.52 5.54 31.35
CA GLY A 133 -4.48 5.85 29.92
C GLY A 133 -4.91 7.28 29.59
N SER A 134 -4.84 7.64 28.31
CA SER A 134 -5.21 8.98 27.82
C SER A 134 -6.72 9.25 27.85
N GLY A 135 -7.54 8.23 28.12
CA GLY A 135 -8.97 8.36 28.35
C GLY A 135 -9.28 8.56 29.84
N GLY A 136 -9.02 9.76 30.36
CA GLY A 136 -9.55 10.19 31.66
C GLY A 136 -11.08 10.19 31.61
N GLY A 137 -11.71 9.56 32.59
CA GLY A 137 -13.11 9.18 32.56
C GLY A 137 -14.09 10.29 32.20
N ARG A 138 -15.01 9.95 31.29
CA ARG A 138 -16.39 10.45 31.23
C ARG A 138 -17.28 9.29 30.84
#